data_AF-A0A3L7SFG9-F1
#
_entry.id   AF-A0A3L7SFG9-F1
#
_cell.length_a   1.000
_cell.length_b   1.000
_cell.length_c   1.000
_cell.angle_alpha   90.00
_cell.angle_beta   90.00
_cell.angle_gamma   90.00
#
_symmetry.space_group_name_H-M   'P 1'
#
loop_
_entity.id
_entity.type
_entity.pdbx_description
1 polymer ?
#
loop_
_entity_poly.entity_id
_entity_poly.type
_entity_poly.pdbx_seq_one_letter_code
_entity_poly.pdbx_strand_id
1 'polypeptide(L)'
;MSEAKSDIQSVDALRRYVHERLCRHENLVGDQFALETTPLIRGGALCGLQFQLRGPRSVRLGAVWAADRNLLYLYDARGERFHKEQLKHQFHVQLDAA
;
A
#
# COMPACT_ATOMS: atom_id res chain seq x y z
N MET A 1 14.47 -18.58 3.01
CA MET A 1 14.17 -17.66 1.88
C MET A 1 14.28 -16.26 2.44
N SER A 2 15.31 -15.51 2.06
CA SER A 2 15.65 -14.22 2.67
C SER A 2 14.56 -13.19 2.42
N GLU A 3 13.88 -12.77 3.48
CA GLU A 3 12.94 -11.64 3.44
C GLU A 3 13.74 -10.37 3.12
N ALA A 4 13.70 -9.95 1.86
CA ALA A 4 14.12 -8.61 1.48
C ALA A 4 13.15 -7.62 2.13
N LYS A 5 13.49 -7.15 3.34
CA LYS A 5 12.71 -6.14 4.02
C LYS A 5 12.95 -4.80 3.34
N SER A 6 11.89 -4.19 2.82
CA SER A 6 11.96 -2.89 2.16
C SER A 6 12.31 -1.80 3.18
N ASP A 7 13.36 -1.02 2.87
CA ASP A 7 13.82 0.11 3.67
C ASP A 7 13.02 1.36 3.29
N ILE A 8 11.79 1.40 3.77
CA ILE A 8 10.86 2.51 3.60
C ILE A 8 10.93 3.32 4.89
N GLN A 9 11.07 4.64 4.80
CA GLN A 9 11.30 5.50 5.98
C GLN A 9 10.17 6.50 6.24
N SER A 10 9.16 6.57 5.37
CA SER A 10 8.05 7.53 5.49
C SER A 10 6.80 7.05 4.78
N VAL A 11 5.65 7.64 5.10
CA VAL A 11 4.37 7.32 4.45
C VAL A 11 4.39 7.63 2.96
N ASP A 12 4.99 8.75 2.54
CA ASP A 12 5.17 9.07 1.13
C ASP A 12 6.06 8.06 0.40
N ALA A 13 7.11 7.58 1.06
CA ALA A 13 7.96 6.52 0.51
C ALA A 13 7.18 5.20 0.40
N LEU A 14 6.33 4.88 1.37
CA LEU A 14 5.45 3.72 1.31
C LEU A 14 4.48 3.84 0.14
N ARG A 15 3.89 5.02 -0.05
CA ARG A 15 2.95 5.30 -1.14
C ARG A 15 3.62 5.11 -2.51
N ARG A 16 4.81 5.68 -2.72
CA ARG A 16 5.58 5.52 -3.97
C ARG A 16 5.95 4.06 -4.20
N TYR A 17 6.46 3.39 -3.17
CA TYR A 17 6.82 1.98 -3.23
C TYR A 17 5.62 1.10 -3.61
N VAL A 18 4.47 1.29 -2.97
CA VAL A 18 3.23 0.56 -3.31
C VAL A 18 2.81 0.84 -4.75
N HIS A 19 2.81 2.11 -5.18
CA HIS A 19 2.44 2.49 -6.54
C HIS A 19 3.32 1.79 -7.58
N GLU A 20 4.64 1.86 -7.43
CA GLU A 20 5.59 1.18 -8.32
C GLU A 20 5.36 -0.33 -8.36
N ARG A 21 5.13 -0.97 -7.19
CA ARG A 21 4.91 -2.42 -7.11
C ARG A 21 3.62 -2.85 -7.80
N LEU A 22 2.53 -2.10 -7.63
CA LEU A 22 1.25 -2.38 -8.29
C LEU A 22 1.35 -2.15 -9.79
N CYS A 23 1.94 -1.02 -10.22
CA CYS A 23 2.14 -0.73 -11.64
C CYS A 23 3.02 -1.78 -12.31
N ARG A 24 4.10 -2.21 -11.67
CA ARG A 24 4.98 -3.25 -12.21
C ARG A 24 4.30 -4.61 -12.30
N HIS A 25 3.41 -4.95 -11.35
CA HIS A 25 2.71 -6.24 -11.35
C HIS A 25 1.78 -6.41 -12.56
N GLU A 26 1.00 -5.37 -12.87
CA GLU A 26 0.04 -5.38 -13.98
C GLU A 26 0.60 -4.72 -15.27
N ASN A 27 1.91 -4.45 -15.32
CA ASN A 27 2.57 -3.76 -16.43
C ASN A 27 1.89 -2.44 -16.85
N LEU A 28 1.45 -1.66 -15.86
CA LEU A 28 0.77 -0.38 -16.04
C LEU A 28 1.78 0.77 -16.14
N VAL A 29 1.45 1.78 -16.95
CA VAL A 29 2.22 3.03 -17.05
C VAL A 29 1.92 3.89 -15.83
N GLY A 30 2.84 3.94 -14.86
CA GLY A 30 2.60 4.57 -13.54
C GLY A 30 2.04 5.99 -13.57
N ASP A 31 2.40 6.79 -14.57
CA ASP A 31 1.96 8.19 -14.71
C ASP A 31 0.47 8.35 -15.05
N GLN A 32 -0.19 7.29 -15.54
CA GLN A 32 -1.59 7.34 -15.97
C GLN A 32 -2.59 6.91 -14.88
N PHE A 33 -2.11 6.44 -13.73
CA PHE A 33 -2.94 5.81 -12.71
C PHE A 33 -2.67 6.43 -11.34
N ALA A 34 -3.67 7.11 -10.79
CA ALA A 34 -3.59 7.69 -9.47
C ALA A 34 -3.71 6.59 -8.39
N LEU A 35 -2.80 6.63 -7.42
CA LEU A 35 -2.91 5.87 -6.18
C LEU A 35 -3.64 6.71 -5.13
N GLU A 36 -4.80 6.25 -4.70
CA GLU A 36 -5.50 6.78 -3.55
C GLU A 36 -5.05 6.09 -2.28
N THR A 37 -5.02 6.84 -1.20
CA THR A 37 -4.62 6.36 0.11
C THR A 37 -5.71 6.72 1.10
N THR A 38 -6.22 5.72 1.81
CA THR A 38 -7.27 5.86 2.81
C THR A 38 -6.75 5.33 4.14
N PRO A 39 -6.83 6.12 5.23
CA PRO A 39 -6.46 5.62 6.54
C PRO A 39 -7.46 4.60 7.06
N LEU A 40 -6.95 3.55 7.70
CA LEU A 40 -7.78 2.53 8.36
C LEU A 40 -7.84 2.83 9.86
N ILE A 41 -9.05 3.05 10.36
CA ILE A 41 -9.33 3.34 11.77
C ILE A 41 -10.02 2.14 12.40
N ARG A 42 -9.50 1.69 13.54
CA ARG A 42 -10.13 0.64 14.36
C ARG A 42 -10.23 1.12 15.80
N GLY A 43 -11.45 1.21 16.31
CA GLY A 43 -11.70 1.68 17.68
C GLY A 43 -11.23 3.11 17.93
N GLY A 44 -11.29 3.99 16.92
CA GLY A 44 -10.82 5.38 17.03
C GLY A 44 -9.31 5.57 16.86
N ALA A 45 -8.53 4.50 16.80
CA ALA A 45 -7.09 4.56 16.55
C ALA A 45 -6.77 4.18 15.10
N LEU A 46 -5.79 4.86 14.49
CA LEU A 46 -5.24 4.45 13.21
C LEU A 46 -4.55 3.09 13.36
N CYS A 47 -4.98 2.11 12.56
CA CYS A 47 -4.41 0.77 12.55
C CYS A 47 -3.71 0.41 11.24
N GLY A 48 -3.76 1.28 10.23
CA GLY A 48 -3.14 1.00 8.95
C GLY A 48 -3.49 1.99 7.85
N LEU A 49 -3.03 1.68 6.64
CA LEU A 49 -3.32 2.42 5.43
C LEU A 49 -3.81 1.45 4.35
N GLN A 50 -4.86 1.85 3.64
CA GLN A 50 -5.31 1.20 2.42
C GLN A 50 -4.87 2.04 1.23
N PHE A 51 -4.30 1.38 0.23
CA PHE A 51 -3.92 1.97 -1.04
C PHE A 51 -4.78 1.35 -2.13
N GLN A 52 -5.33 2.18 -3.02
CA GLN A 52 -6.12 1.72 -4.15
C GLN A 52 -5.62 2.41 -5.42
N LEU A 53 -5.28 1.62 -6.43
CA LEU A 53 -4.96 2.11 -7.75
C LEU A 53 -6.16 1.83 -8.64
N ARG A 54 -6.78 2.91 -9.13
CA ARG A 54 -7.93 2.84 -10.04
C ARG A 54 -7.46 3.00 -11.48
N GLY A 55 -7.72 1.98 -12.28
CA GLY A 55 -7.44 2.02 -13.71
C GLY A 55 -8.67 2.19 -14.59
N PRO A 56 -8.48 2.53 -15.88
CA PRO A 56 -9.55 2.44 -16.85
C PRO A 56 -9.99 0.97 -16.97
N ARG A 57 -11.29 0.75 -17.20
CA ARG A 57 -11.90 -0.60 -17.37
C ARG A 57 -11.93 -1.46 -16.09
N SER A 58 -12.24 -0.86 -14.94
CA SER A 58 -12.51 -1.56 -13.68
C SER A 58 -11.31 -2.27 -13.03
N VAL A 59 -10.07 -1.99 -13.47
CA VAL A 59 -8.87 -2.48 -12.79
C VAL A 59 -8.80 -1.84 -11.39
N ARG A 60 -8.80 -2.69 -10.36
CA ARG A 60 -8.74 -2.27 -8.96
C ARG A 60 -7.62 -3.04 -8.27
N LEU A 61 -6.42 -2.49 -8.38
CA LEU A 61 -5.28 -2.98 -7.62
C LEU A 61 -5.31 -2.36 -6.23
N GLY A 62 -4.88 -3.12 -5.23
CA GLY A 62 -4.94 -2.68 -3.85
C GLY A 62 -3.70 -3.07 -3.07
N ALA A 63 -3.39 -2.28 -2.05
CA ALA A 63 -2.50 -2.72 -1.00
C ALA A 63 -3.04 -2.30 0.37
N VAL A 64 -2.68 -3.03 1.40
CA VAL A 64 -3.02 -2.73 2.78
C VAL A 64 -1.75 -2.82 3.60
N TRP A 65 -1.40 -1.74 4.28
CA TRP A 65 -0.38 -1.73 5.31
C TRP A 65 -1.04 -1.79 6.69
N ALA A 66 -0.72 -2.83 7.44
CA ALA A 66 -1.18 -3.05 8.80
C ALA A 66 -0.13 -2.50 9.78
N ALA A 67 -0.44 -1.38 10.44
CA ALA A 67 0.50 -0.66 11.31
C ALA A 67 0.84 -1.46 12.58
N ASP A 68 -0.11 -2.26 13.08
CA ASP A 68 0.04 -3.11 14.28
C ASP A 68 1.17 -4.15 14.13
N ARG A 69 1.33 -4.71 12.93
CA ARG A 69 2.31 -5.77 12.62
C ARG A 69 3.45 -5.29 11.71
N ASN A 70 3.35 -4.05 11.24
CA ASN A 70 4.20 -3.47 10.21
C ASN A 70 4.29 -4.35 8.94
N LEU A 71 3.15 -4.87 8.51
CA LEU A 71 3.04 -5.78 7.36
C LEU A 71 2.33 -5.10 6.20
N LEU A 72 2.94 -5.17 5.03
CA LEU A 72 2.35 -4.74 3.77
C LEU A 72 1.81 -5.97 3.01
N TYR A 73 0.56 -5.86 2.59
CA TYR A 73 -0.14 -6.83 1.75
C TYR A 73 -0.45 -6.17 0.41
N LEU A 74 -0.11 -6.83 -0.70
CA LEU A 74 -0.49 -6.37 -2.03
C LEU A 74 -1.46 -7.35 -2.68
N TYR A 75 -2.47 -6.79 -3.34
CA TYR A 75 -3.58 -7.47 -3.97
C TYR A 75 -3.63 -7.10 -5.45
N ASP A 76 -3.87 -8.12 -6.28
CA ASP A 76 -4.02 -7.96 -7.72
C ASP A 76 -5.43 -7.43 -8.06
N ALA A 77 -5.70 -7.26 -9.35
CA ALA A 77 -7.00 -6.78 -9.83
C ALA A 77 -8.17 -7.76 -9.58
N ARG A 78 -7.86 -9.02 -9.23
CA ARG A 78 -8.83 -10.08 -8.88
C ARG A 78 -9.11 -10.13 -7.38
N GLY A 79 -8.40 -9.35 -6.58
CA GLY A 79 -8.48 -9.37 -5.12
C GLY A 79 -7.64 -10.49 -4.49
N GLU A 80 -6.80 -11.17 -5.27
CA GLU A 80 -5.89 -12.19 -4.77
C GLU A 80 -4.62 -11.54 -4.22
N ARG A 81 -4.18 -12.00 -3.04
CA ARG A 81 -2.94 -11.50 -2.45
C ARG A 81 -1.75 -12.13 -3.16
N PHE A 82 -1.05 -11.35 -3.97
CA PHE A 82 0.15 -11.80 -4.68
C PHE A 82 1.45 -11.52 -3.91
N HIS A 83 1.44 -10.59 -2.94
CA HIS A 83 2.64 -10.28 -2.16
C HIS A 83 2.34 -9.94 -0.70
N LYS A 84 3.28 -10.30 0.16
CA LYS A 84 3.30 -9.96 1.58
C LYS A 84 4.74 -9.69 1.98
N GLU A 85 4.96 -8.57 2.64
CA GLU A 85 6.29 -8.23 3.16
C GLU A 85 6.20 -7.53 4.51
N GLN A 86 7.20 -7.78 5.36
CA GLN A 86 7.38 -7.03 6.60
C GLN A 86 8.33 -5.87 6.35
N LEU A 87 7.88 -4.66 6.71
CA LEU A 87 8.69 -3.45 6.53
C LEU A 87 9.74 -3.35 7.64
N LYS A 88 10.88 -2.73 7.34
CA LYS A 88 11.95 -2.52 8.33
C LYS A 88 11.57 -1.49 9.39
N HIS A 89 10.96 -0.40 8.95
CA HIS A 89 10.60 0.72 9.81
C HIS A 89 9.09 0.82 9.95
N GLN A 90 8.64 1.17 11.16
CA GLN A 90 7.26 1.52 11.44
C GLN A 90 7.13 3.04 11.32
N PHE A 91 6.01 3.52 10.78
CA PHE A 91 5.74 4.95 10.63
C PHE A 91 4.55 5.33 11.50
N HIS A 92 4.57 6.55 12.05
CA HIS A 92 3.37 7.15 12.60
C HIS A 92 2.68 7.90 11.45
N VAL A 93 1.42 7.59 11.17
CA VAL A 93 0.62 8.43 10.26
C VAL A 93 -0.23 9.34 11.14
N GLN A 94 -0.06 10.65 10.99
CA GLN A 94 -1.00 11.61 11.55
C GLN A 94 -2.17 11.75 10.59
N LEU A 95 -3.37 11.58 11.12
CA LEU A 95 -4.60 11.94 10.44
C LEU A 95 -4.71 13.46 10.54
N ASP A 96 -4.27 14.18 9.51
CA ASP A 96 -4.67 15.57 9.38
C ASP A 96 -6.16 15.58 9.03
N ALA A 97 -6.98 15.78 10.07
CA ALA A 97 -8.39 16.03 9.94
C ALA A 97 -8.54 17.38 9.22
N ALA A 98 -8.82 17.33 7.92
CA ALA A 98 -9.32 18.48 7.17
C ALA A 98 -10.74 18.83 7.60
#